data_AF-A0A454JCW3-F1
#
_entry.id   AF-A0A454JCW3-F1
#
_cell.length_a   1.000
_cell.length_b   1.000
_cell.length_c   1.000
_cell.angle_alpha   90.00
_cell.angle_beta   90.00
_cell.angle_gamma   90.00
#
_symmetry.space_group_name_H-M   'P 1'
#
loop_
_entity.id
_entity.type
_entity.pdbx_description
1 polymer ?
#
loop_
_entity_poly.entity_id
_entity_poly.type
_entity_poly.pdbx_seq_one_letter_code
_entity_poly.pdbx_strand_id
1 'polypeptide(L)' 'EMPEMDGYVLTKLIKSDVRFKGIPVIMHSSLSSNANKAMGSSVGVDAYVAKFDPAILSETLMPYLQR' A
#
# COMPACT_ATOMS: atom_id res chain seq x y z
N GLU A 1 5.65 11.85 -6.86
CA GLU A 1 4.63 11.84 -5.78
C GLU A 1 3.26 12.03 -6.40
N MET A 2 2.18 11.84 -5.64
CA MET A 2 0.82 12.12 -6.11
C MET A 2 0.49 13.59 -5.80
N PRO A 3 0.47 14.48 -6.81
CA PRO A 3 0.46 15.93 -6.58
C PRO A 3 -0.87 16.47 -6.01
N GLU A 4 -1.98 15.78 -6.25
CA GLU A 4 -3.33 16.25 -5.89
C GLU A 4 -3.94 15.49 -4.70
N MET A 5 -3.43 14.30 -4.39
CA MET A 5 -4.03 13.41 -3.40
C MET A 5 -2.97 12.61 -2.67
N ASP A 6 -3.10 12.52 -1.34
CA ASP A 6 -2.25 11.69 -0.52
C ASP A 6 -2.57 10.19 -0.73
N GLY A 7 -1.55 9.36 -0.89
CA GLY A 7 -1.69 7.91 -1.03
C GLY A 7 -2.38 7.23 0.17
N TYR A 8 -2.24 7.75 1.39
CA TYR A 8 -2.97 7.28 2.57
C TYR A 8 -4.46 7.58 2.46
N VAL A 9 -4.83 8.77 1.98
CA VAL A 9 -6.23 9.16 1.75
C VAL A 9 -6.84 8.28 0.66
N LEU A 10 -6.14 8.11 -0.47
CA LEU A 10 -6.59 7.21 -1.53
C LEU A 10 -6.79 5.77 -1.01
N THR A 11 -5.84 5.25 -0.25
CA THR A 11 -5.95 3.90 0.34
C THR A 11 -7.19 3.78 1.20
N LYS A 12 -7.44 4.75 2.09
CA LYS A 12 -8.63 4.76 2.93
C LYS A 12 -9.92 4.77 2.10
N LEU A 13 -9.96 5.56 1.02
CA LEU A 13 -11.11 5.62 0.12
C LEU A 13 -11.34 4.27 -0.58
N ILE A 14 -10.29 3.62 -1.09
CA ILE A 14 -10.38 2.29 -1.72
C ILE A 14 -10.87 1.25 -0.72
N LYS A 15 -10.29 1.18 0.48
CA LYS A 15 -10.65 0.16 1.50
C LYS A 15 -12.04 0.36 2.09
N SER A 16 -12.58 1.57 2.04
CA SER A 16 -13.93 1.89 2.53
C SER A 16 -15.04 1.66 1.49
N ASP A 17 -14.68 1.47 0.22
CA ASP A 17 -15.64 1.32 -0.87
C ASP A 17 -15.85 -0.17 -1.20
N VAL A 18 -17.11 -0.61 -1.08
CA VAL A 18 -17.52 -2.00 -1.32
C VAL A 18 -17.18 -2.51 -2.72
N ARG A 19 -17.10 -1.62 -3.72
CA ARG A 19 -16.77 -1.98 -5.10
C ARG A 19 -15.36 -2.56 -5.23
N PHE A 20 -14.45 -2.19 -4.34
CA PHE A 20 -13.07 -2.67 -4.34
C PHE A 20 -12.82 -3.76 -3.30
N LYS A 21 -13.88 -4.30 -2.69
CA LYS A 21 -13.75 -5.38 -1.71
C LYS A 21 -13.02 -6.57 -2.34
N GLY A 22 -11.96 -7.02 -1.67
CA GLY A 22 -11.12 -8.14 -2.12
C GLY A 22 -9.93 -7.73 -2.99
N ILE A 23 -9.83 -6.47 -3.43
CA ILE A 23 -8.64 -5.97 -4.13
C ILE A 23 -7.57 -5.60 -3.09
N PRO A 24 -6.36 -6.20 -3.18
CA PRO A 24 -5.25 -5.82 -2.30
C PRO A 24 -4.68 -4.45 -2.70
N VAL A 25 -4.36 -3.63 -1.71
CA VAL A 25 -3.70 -2.34 -1.86
C VAL A 25 -2.33 -2.41 -1.20
N ILE A 26 -1.27 -2.22 -1.99
CA ILE A 26 0.12 -2.22 -1.53
C ILE A 26 0.67 -0.81 -1.67
N MET A 27 1.18 -0.24 -0.59
CA MET A 27 1.82 1.07 -0.61
C MET A 27 3.29 0.92 -0.95
N HIS A 28 3.68 1.45 -2.11
CA HIS A 28 5.06 1.49 -2.56
C HIS A 28 5.59 2.93 -2.48
N SER A 29 6.40 3.24 -1.46
CA SER A 29 6.79 4.62 -1.11
C SER A 29 8.29 4.78 -0.83
N SER A 30 8.85 5.96 -1.13
CA SER A 30 10.20 6.35 -0.73
C SER A 30 10.29 6.71 0.76
N LEU A 31 9.14 6.95 1.39
CA LEU A 31 9.03 7.15 2.84
C LEU A 31 9.14 5.78 3.52
N SER A 32 10.16 5.53 4.32
CA SER A 32 10.43 4.19 4.90
C SER A 32 10.40 4.14 6.42
N SER A 33 10.12 5.27 7.09
CA SER A 33 10.09 5.32 8.56
C SER A 33 8.98 4.45 9.16
N ASN A 34 9.19 3.98 10.39
CA ASN A 34 8.20 3.19 11.11
C ASN A 34 6.86 3.93 11.28
N ALA A 35 6.90 5.26 11.42
CA ALA A 35 5.69 6.09 11.48
C ALA A 35 4.87 6.01 10.18
N ASN A 36 5.52 6.03 9.01
CA ASN A 36 4.83 5.89 7.72
C ASN A 36 4.21 4.50 7.55
N LYS A 37 4.94 3.45 7.95
CA LYS A 37 4.40 2.08 7.94
C LYS A 37 3.17 1.96 8.85
N ALA A 38 3.24 2.49 10.07
CA ALA A 38 2.13 2.49 11.01
C ALA A 38 0.92 3.27 10.48
N MET A 39 1.15 4.43 9.84
CA MET A 39 0.09 5.19 9.17
C MET A 39 -0.57 4.36 8.06
N GLY A 40 0.22 3.72 7.20
CA GLY A 40 -0.26 2.82 6.16
C GLY A 40 -1.16 1.70 6.70
N SER A 41 -0.71 1.03 7.76
CA SER A 41 -1.51 0.00 8.44
C SER A 41 -2.83 0.55 8.99
N SER A 42 -2.82 1.76 9.56
CA SER A 42 -4.02 2.40 10.12
C SER A 42 -5.09 2.73 9.08
N VAL A 43 -4.70 2.95 7.82
CA VAL A 43 -5.63 3.20 6.71
C VAL A 43 -6.01 1.92 5.94
N GLY A 44 -5.52 0.76 6.38
CA GLY A 44 -5.91 -0.55 5.85
C GLY A 44 -5.09 -1.02 4.65
N VAL A 45 -3.85 -0.55 4.48
CA VAL A 45 -2.95 -1.11 3.46
C VAL A 45 -2.69 -2.59 3.75
N ASP A 46 -2.64 -3.42 2.70
CA ASP A 46 -2.37 -4.85 2.83
C ASP A 46 -0.86 -5.13 2.96
N ALA A 47 -0.01 -4.29 2.36
CA ALA A 47 1.44 -4.30 2.57
C ALA A 47 2.08 -2.93 2.31
N TYR A 48 3.23 -2.68 2.93
CA TYR A 48 4.03 -1.46 2.73
C TYR A 48 5.45 -1.82 2.32
N VAL A 49 5.87 -1.35 1.14
CA VAL A 49 7.18 -1.64 0.55
C VAL A 49 7.93 -0.33 0.29
N ALA A 50 9.18 -0.27 0.75
CA ALA A 50 10.06 0.86 0.45
C ALA A 50 10.51 0.80 -1.02
N LYS A 51 10.53 1.96 -1.70
CA LYS A 51 10.79 2.05 -3.15
C LYS A 51 12.14 1.55 -3.65
N PHE A 52 13.09 1.32 -2.75
CA PHE A 52 14.49 1.15 -3.10
C PHE A 52 14.92 -0.30 -3.27
N ASP A 53 14.02 -1.27 -3.03
CA ASP A 53 14.33 -2.69 -3.13
C ASP A 53 13.31 -3.41 -4.04
N PRO A 54 13.67 -3.67 -5.32
CA PRO A 54 12.79 -4.36 -6.25
C PRO A 54 12.59 -5.84 -5.91
N ALA A 55 13.53 -6.48 -5.20
CA ALA A 55 13.39 -7.87 -4.79
C ALA A 55 12.30 -7.99 -3.72
N ILE A 56 12.32 -7.11 -2.72
CA ILE A 56 11.28 -7.06 -1.68
C ILE A 56 9.90 -6.77 -2.29
N LEU A 57 9.82 -5.88 -3.29
CA LEU A 57 8.55 -5.64 -3.98
C LEU A 57 8.03 -6.91 -4.67
N SER A 58 8.89 -7.63 -5.38
CA SER A 58 8.51 -8.89 -6.05
C SER A 58 8.03 -9.92 -5.03
N GLU A 59 8.76 -10.14 -3.95
CA GLU A 59 8.38 -11.05 -2.86
C GLU A 59 7.04 -10.67 -2.23
N THR A 60 6.80 -9.37 -2.06
CA THR A 60 5.54 -8.87 -1.51
C THR A 60 4.36 -9.11 -2.46
N LEU A 61 4.57 -9.00 -3.78
CA LEU A 61 3.50 -9.16 -4.78
C LEU A 61 3.09 -10.63 -4.98
N MET A 62 4.05 -11.57 -4.91
CA MET A 62 3.82 -12.98 -5.24
C MET A 62 2.59 -13.61 -4.54
N PRO A 63 2.38 -13.45 -3.21
CA PRO A 63 1.22 -14.02 -2.53
C PRO A 63 -0.13 -13.48 -2.98
N TYR A 64 -0.17 -12.28 -3.59
CA TYR A 64 -1.41 -11.67 -4.07
C TYR A 64 -1.73 -12.05 -5.52
N LEU A 65 -0.72 -12.42 -6.32
CA LEU A 65 -0.88 -12.82 -7.72
C LEU A 65 -1.21 -14.31 -7.90
N GLN A 66 -0.92 -15.13 -6.90
CA GLN A 66 -1.14 -16.58 -6.91
C GLN A 66 -2.54 -16.98 -6.38
N ARG A 67 -3.47 -16.02 -6.26
CA ARG A 67 -4.81 -16.22 -5.72
C ARG A 67 -5.85 -16.48 -6.80
#